data_AF-A0A026WSC8-F1
#
_entry.id   AF-A0A026WSC8-F1
#
_cell.length_a   1.000
_cell.length_b   1.000
_cell.length_c   1.000
_cell.angle_alpha   90.00
_cell.angle_beta   90.00
_cell.angle_gamma   90.00
#
_symmetry.space_group_name_H-M   'P 1'
#
loop_
_entity.id
_entity.type
_entity.pdbx_description
1 polymer ?
#
loop_
_entity_poly.entity_id
_entity_poly.type
_entity_poly.pdbx_seq_one_letter_code
_entity_poly.pdbx_strand_id
1 'polypeptide(L)'
;MNNGKVNVQVNRNRITLPYITNLSDIIVRTLERYKVDCIYTIFNRLDCIIKRGKDKLGDGNQTGVVYKIECSDCDACYIGQTKRCLETRIKEHRSNINRSENNTRSVNNIVTR
;
A
#
# COMPACT_ATOMS: atom_id res chain seq x y z
N MET A 1 41.58 -26.45 31.51
CA MET A 1 40.78 -26.79 30.30
C MET A 1 40.07 -25.52 29.84
N ASN A 2 40.57 -24.86 28.81
CA ASN A 2 39.86 -23.81 28.08
C ASN A 2 40.48 -23.74 26.68
N ASN A 3 40.05 -24.64 25.79
CA ASN A 3 40.45 -24.61 24.39
C ASN A 3 39.70 -23.46 23.72
N GLY A 4 40.32 -22.28 23.76
CA GLY A 4 39.90 -21.11 22.99
C GLY A 4 39.82 -21.49 21.52
N LYS A 5 38.60 -21.57 20.99
CA LYS A 5 38.36 -21.79 19.57
C LYS A 5 38.91 -20.58 18.82
N VAL A 6 40.12 -20.73 18.27
CA VAL A 6 40.73 -19.79 17.33
C VAL A 6 39.73 -19.59 16.20
N ASN A 7 39.18 -18.38 16.10
CA ASN A 7 38.27 -18.00 15.03
C ASN A 7 39.12 -17.76 13.78
N VAL A 8 39.38 -18.83 13.04
CA VAL A 8 40.04 -18.74 11.74
C VAL A 8 39.03 -18.13 10.77
N GLN A 9 39.22 -16.86 10.44
CA GLN A 9 38.42 -16.15 9.44
C GLN A 9 38.79 -16.68 8.04
N VAL A 10 38.23 -17.85 7.68
CA VAL A 10 38.39 -18.43 6.35
C VAL A 10 37.58 -17.58 5.37
N ASN A 11 38.27 -16.85 4.49
CA ASN A 11 37.67 -16.08 3.41
C ASN A 11 37.09 -17.06 2.38
N ARG A 12 35.86 -17.54 2.60
CA ARG A 12 35.15 -18.43 1.68
C ARG A 12 34.40 -17.57 0.67
N ASN A 13 34.71 -17.72 -0.61
CA ASN A 13 33.93 -17.12 -1.68
C ASN A 13 32.49 -17.65 -1.57
N ARG A 14 31.53 -16.74 -1.35
CA ARG A 14 30.12 -17.06 -1.15
C ARG A 14 29.30 -16.52 -2.31
N ILE A 15 28.37 -17.33 -2.79
CA ILE A 15 27.37 -16.90 -3.76
C ILE A 15 25.96 -17.12 -3.21
N THR A 16 25.03 -16.26 -3.60
CA THR A 16 23.61 -16.39 -3.31
C THR A 16 22.87 -16.91 -4.52
N LEU A 17 22.07 -17.96 -4.35
CA LEU A 17 21.29 -18.55 -5.44
C LEU A 17 19.85 -18.87 -4.98
N PRO A 18 18.85 -18.78 -5.85
CA PRO A 18 17.49 -19.21 -5.52
C PRO A 18 17.37 -20.73 -5.50
N TYR A 19 16.72 -21.31 -4.49
CA TYR A 19 16.47 -22.75 -4.51
C TYR A 19 15.49 -23.10 -5.63
N ILE A 20 15.95 -23.91 -6.59
CA ILE A 20 15.16 -24.42 -7.72
C ILE A 20 15.44 -25.91 -7.77
N THR A 21 14.41 -26.72 -7.50
CA THR A 21 14.51 -28.18 -7.41
C THR A 21 15.33 -28.77 -8.57
N ASN A 22 16.27 -29.67 -8.26
CA ASN A 22 17.21 -30.33 -9.17
C ASN A 22 18.30 -29.42 -9.77
N LEU A 23 18.00 -28.18 -10.12
CA LEU A 23 18.99 -27.24 -10.70
C LEU A 23 19.95 -26.72 -9.64
N SER A 24 19.43 -26.28 -8.50
CA SER A 24 20.24 -25.76 -7.40
C SER A 24 21.21 -26.81 -6.87
N ASP A 25 20.80 -28.09 -6.82
CA ASP A 25 21.62 -29.18 -6.31
C ASP A 25 22.81 -29.48 -7.22
N ILE A 26 22.61 -29.42 -8.55
CA ILE A 26 23.69 -29.58 -9.54
C ILE A 26 24.70 -28.44 -9.42
N ILE A 27 24.20 -27.21 -9.25
CA ILE A 27 25.02 -26.01 -9.13
C ILE A 27 25.87 -26.07 -7.85
N VAL A 28 25.27 -26.36 -6.70
CA VAL A 28 25.96 -26.47 -5.41
C VAL A 28 27.03 -27.55 -5.46
N ARG A 29 26.70 -28.74 -5.94
CA ARG A 29 27.66 -29.86 -6.07
C ARG A 29 28.85 -29.52 -6.97
N THR A 30 28.64 -28.67 -7.97
CA THR A 30 29.72 -28.21 -8.86
C THR A 30 30.59 -27.17 -8.16
N LEU A 31 29.98 -26.23 -7.45
CA LEU A 31 30.65 -25.13 -6.77
C LEU A 31 31.42 -25.55 -5.51
N GLU A 32 30.98 -26.61 -4.83
CA GLU A 32 31.71 -27.23 -3.73
C GLU A 32 33.12 -27.68 -4.15
N ARG A 33 33.28 -28.17 -5.38
CA ARG A 33 34.59 -28.57 -5.94
C ARG A 33 35.56 -27.38 -6.04
N TYR A 34 35.03 -26.17 -6.22
CA TYR A 34 35.78 -24.92 -6.30
C TYR A 34 35.86 -24.19 -4.96
N LYS A 35 35.44 -24.83 -3.85
CA LYS A 35 35.41 -24.24 -2.50
C LYS A 35 34.56 -22.96 -2.40
N VAL A 36 33.50 -22.88 -3.22
CA VAL A 36 32.52 -21.80 -3.18
C VAL A 36 31.31 -22.22 -2.37
N ASP A 37 30.96 -21.43 -1.37
CA ASP A 37 29.85 -21.65 -0.46
C ASP A 37 28.56 -21.04 -1.04
N CYS A 38 27.46 -21.78 -0.99
CA CYS A 38 26.20 -21.39 -1.63
C CYS A 38 25.13 -21.11 -0.57
N ILE A 39 24.52 -19.92 -0.64
CA ILE A 39 23.46 -19.50 0.27
C ILE A 39 22.14 -19.40 -0.51
N TYR A 40 21.11 -20.08 -0.03
CA TYR A 40 19.80 -20.03 -0.67
C TYR A 40 19.07 -18.72 -0.35
N THR A 41 18.46 -18.13 -1.38
CA THR A 41 17.63 -16.92 -1.26
C THR A 41 16.24 -17.15 -1.84
N ILE A 42 15.24 -16.43 -1.31
CA ILE A 42 13.86 -16.51 -1.77
C ILE A 42 13.52 -15.18 -2.47
N PHE A 43 13.12 -15.24 -3.74
CA PHE A 43 12.65 -14.06 -4.47
C PHE A 43 11.23 -13.64 -4.09
N ASN A 44 10.37 -14.63 -3.85
CA ASN A 44 8.96 -14.45 -3.52
C ASN A 44 8.78 -14.23 -2.01
N ARG A 45 9.34 -13.15 -1.49
CA ARG A 45 9.11 -12.79 -0.09
C ARG A 45 7.64 -12.42 0.10
N LEU A 46 7.08 -12.78 1.26
CA LEU A 46 5.68 -12.56 1.56
C LEU A 46 5.29 -11.07 1.55
N ASP A 47 6.22 -10.17 1.84
CA ASP A 47 6.03 -8.71 1.76
C ASP A 47 5.90 -8.18 0.33
N CYS A 48 6.47 -8.88 -0.66
CA CYS A 48 6.28 -8.57 -2.08
C CYS A 48 4.90 -8.99 -2.58
N ILE A 49 4.38 -10.13 -2.10
CA ILE A 49 3.11 -10.73 -2.55
C ILE A 49 1.94 -10.17 -1.75
N ILE A 50 2.06 -10.17 -0.42
CA ILE A 50 1.04 -9.75 0.54
C ILE A 50 1.43 -8.37 1.04
N LYS A 51 1.01 -7.35 0.30
CA LYS A 51 1.20 -5.97 0.73
C LYS A 51 0.33 -5.70 1.96
N ARG A 52 0.94 -5.12 3.00
CA ARG A 52 0.24 -4.69 4.24
C ARG A 52 -0.75 -3.53 4.04
N GLY A 53 -0.76 -2.91 2.86
CA GLY A 53 -1.63 -1.78 2.55
C GLY A 53 -3.02 -2.23 2.12
N LYS A 54 -4.06 -1.56 2.63
CA LYS A 54 -5.41 -1.64 2.08
C LYS A 54 -5.41 -1.11 0.64
N ASP A 55 -6.35 -1.57 -0.17
CA ASP A 55 -6.57 -1.00 -1.50
C ASP A 55 -6.85 0.50 -1.41
N LYS A 56 -6.33 1.26 -2.38
CA LYS A 56 -6.64 2.68 -2.48
C LYS A 56 -8.14 2.81 -2.78
N LEU A 57 -8.84 3.52 -1.90
CA LEU A 57 -10.25 3.87 -2.11
C LEU A 57 -10.34 5.01 -3.12
N GLY A 58 -11.28 4.91 -4.07
CA GLY A 58 -11.64 6.04 -4.93
C GLY A 58 -12.17 7.21 -4.09
N ASP A 59 -12.07 8.43 -4.62
CA ASP A 59 -12.26 9.67 -3.84
C ASP A 59 -13.63 9.76 -3.15
N GLY A 60 -14.69 9.26 -3.79
CA GLY A 60 -16.04 9.22 -3.20
C GLY A 60 -16.19 8.28 -1.99
N ASN A 61 -15.34 7.27 -1.88
CA ASN A 61 -15.35 6.27 -0.81
C ASN A 61 -14.43 6.62 0.37
N GLN A 62 -13.74 7.77 0.29
CA GLN A 62 -12.87 8.21 1.36
C GLN A 62 -13.70 8.78 2.54
N THR A 63 -13.17 8.59 3.74
CA THR A 63 -13.73 9.09 5.00
C THR A 63 -12.73 10.05 5.63
N GLY A 64 -13.19 10.96 6.49
CA GLY A 64 -12.33 11.94 7.16
C GLY A 64 -11.87 13.10 6.28
N VAL A 65 -12.35 13.17 5.03
CA VAL A 65 -11.98 14.19 4.04
C VAL A 65 -12.70 15.52 4.28
N VAL A 66 -12.06 16.60 3.84
CA VAL A 66 -12.65 17.93 3.75
C VAL A 66 -13.17 18.12 2.33
N TYR A 67 -14.40 18.59 2.18
CA TYR A 67 -15.04 18.79 0.88
C TYR A 67 -15.60 20.21 0.78
N LYS A 68 -15.63 20.72 -0.46
CA LYS A 68 -16.25 21.99 -0.83
C LYS A 68 -17.47 21.73 -1.70
N ILE A 69 -18.57 22.42 -1.39
CA ILE A 69 -19.78 22.48 -2.19
C ILE A 69 -19.93 23.92 -2.69
N GLU A 70 -20.03 24.09 -4.01
CA GLU A 70 -20.22 25.39 -4.64
C GLU A 70 -21.69 25.67 -4.91
N CYS A 71 -22.09 26.93 -4.67
CA CYS A 71 -23.38 27.42 -5.07
C CYS A 71 -23.36 27.75 -6.57
N SER A 72 -24.34 27.27 -7.33
CA SER A 72 -24.39 27.60 -8.77
C SER A 72 -24.85 29.05 -9.05
N ASP A 73 -25.57 29.68 -8.12
CA ASP A 73 -26.20 30.98 -8.36
C ASP A 73 -25.43 32.16 -7.71
N CYS A 74 -24.36 31.90 -6.95
CA CYS A 74 -23.50 32.93 -6.37
C CYS A 74 -22.11 32.39 -5.94
N ASP A 75 -21.19 33.29 -5.58
CA ASP A 75 -19.82 32.95 -5.12
C ASP A 75 -19.75 32.30 -3.73
N ALA A 76 -20.89 31.94 -3.13
CA ALA A 76 -20.92 31.28 -1.83
C ALA A 76 -20.48 29.81 -1.96
N CYS A 77 -19.78 29.31 -0.94
CA CYS A 77 -19.44 27.90 -0.83
C CYS A 77 -19.61 27.37 0.59
N TYR A 78 -19.96 26.10 0.69
CA TYR A 78 -20.01 25.36 1.94
C TYR A 78 -18.79 24.44 2.03
N ILE A 79 -18.02 24.55 3.11
CA ILE A 79 -16.86 23.70 3.39
C ILE A 79 -17.17 22.89 4.64
N GLY A 80 -17.01 21.57 4.56
CA GLY A 80 -17.28 20.67 5.67
C GLY A 80 -16.31 19.50 5.72
N GLN A 81 -16.18 18.89 6.90
CA GLN A 81 -15.50 17.62 7.09
C GLN A 81 -16.54 16.51 7.29
N THR A 82 -16.28 15.32 6.74
CA THR A 82 -17.16 14.16 6.94
C THR A 82 -16.43 12.99 7.59
N LYS A 83 -17.06 12.36 8.59
CA LYS A 83 -16.64 11.05 9.11
C LYS A 83 -17.23 9.88 8.29
N ARG A 84 -18.29 10.13 7.52
CA ARG A 84 -18.89 9.16 6.58
C ARG A 84 -18.15 9.20 5.23
N CYS A 85 -18.40 8.21 4.37
CA CYS A 85 -17.93 8.25 2.99
C CYS A 85 -18.44 9.52 2.31
N LEU A 86 -17.59 10.17 1.53
CA LEU A 86 -17.91 11.43 0.86
C LEU A 86 -19.20 11.33 0.03
N GLU A 87 -19.36 10.25 -0.74
CA GLU A 87 -20.55 10.02 -1.57
C GLU A 87 -21.84 9.96 -0.74
N THR A 88 -21.80 9.28 0.41
CA THR A 88 -22.95 9.22 1.34
C THR A 88 -23.28 10.62 1.85
N ARG A 89 -22.27 11.40 2.24
CA ARG A 89 -22.49 12.76 2.75
C ARG A 89 -23.11 13.68 1.71
N ILE A 90 -22.67 13.58 0.46
CA ILE A 90 -23.24 14.34 -0.67
C ILE A 90 -24.71 13.96 -0.88
N LYS A 91 -25.04 12.66 -0.87
CA LYS A 91 -26.42 12.15 -1.02
C LYS A 91 -27.33 12.68 0.09
N GLU A 92 -26.88 12.64 1.34
CA GLU A 92 -27.61 13.22 2.48
C GLU A 92 -27.88 14.71 2.28
N HIS A 93 -26.86 15.47 1.87
CA HIS A 93 -26.97 16.90 1.67
C HIS A 93 -27.99 17.24 0.57
N ARG A 94 -27.92 16.56 -0.58
CA ARG A 94 -28.89 16.70 -1.68
C ARG A 94 -30.31 16.34 -1.23
N SER A 95 -30.46 15.25 -0.48
CA SER A 95 -31.77 14.83 0.03
C SER A 95 -32.36 15.85 1.00
N ASN A 96 -31.54 16.48 1.85
CA ASN A 96 -32.01 17.51 2.78
C ASN A 96 -32.50 18.76 2.05
N ILE A 97 -31.78 19.20 1.01
CA ILE A 97 -32.17 20.35 0.18
C ILE A 97 -33.47 20.06 -0.57
N ASN A 98 -33.60 18.88 -1.17
CA ASN A 98 -34.82 18.50 -1.90
C ASN A 98 -36.06 18.39 -1.01
N ARG A 99 -35.89 18.15 0.30
CA ARG A 99 -36.99 18.06 1.27
C ARG A 99 -37.44 19.43 1.78
N SER A 100 -36.58 20.45 1.76
CA SER A 100 -36.96 21.80 2.12
C SER A 100 -37.64 22.49 0.94
N GLU A 101 -38.93 22.83 1.07
CA GLU A 101 -39.75 23.56 0.07
C GLU A 101 -39.26 25.01 -0.21
N ASN A 102 -38.11 25.40 0.34
CA ASN A 102 -37.50 26.70 0.12
C ASN A 102 -36.39 26.54 -0.93
N ASN A 103 -36.75 26.88 -2.17
CA ASN A 103 -35.89 26.98 -3.36
C ASN A 103 -34.51 27.60 -3.06
N THR A 104 -33.53 26.81 -2.63
CA THR A 104 -32.18 27.31 -2.39
C THR A 104 -31.13 26.44 -3.07
N ARG A 105 -30.85 26.90 -4.30
CA ARG A 105 -29.58 26.94 -5.03
C ARG A 105 -28.91 25.61 -5.33
N SER A 106 -28.90 25.33 -6.63
CA SER A 106 -28.32 24.15 -7.27
C SER A 106 -26.90 23.86 -6.79
N VAL A 107 -26.64 22.57 -6.54
CA VAL A 107 -25.40 22.08 -5.95
C VAL A 107 -24.62 21.27 -6.97
N ASN A 108 -23.92 21.95 -7.86
CA ASN A 108 -23.15 21.31 -8.93
C ASN A 108 -21.72 21.81 -8.87
N ASN A 109 -20.91 21.16 -8.02
CA ASN A 109 -19.48 20.87 -8.16
C ASN A 109 -18.90 20.58 -6.77
N ILE A 110 -18.37 19.36 -6.60
CA ILE A 110 -17.68 18.96 -5.37
C ILE A 110 -16.19 18.96 -5.67
N VAL A 111 -15.45 19.82 -4.97
CA VAL A 111 -13.99 19.82 -5.01
C VAL A 111 -13.51 19.18 -3.71
N THR A 112 -12.81 18.06 -3.85
CA THR A 112 -12.02 17.43 -2.79
C THR A 112 -10.60 17.97 -2.86
N ARG A 113 -10.03 18.39 -1.73
CA ARG A 113 -8.64 18.79 -1.64
C ARG A 113 -7.84 17.77 -0.85
#